data_AF-A0A7J6J7D7-F1
#
_entry.id   AF-A0A7J6J7D7-F1
#
_cell.length_a   1.000
_cell.length_b   1.000
_cell.length_c   1.000
_cell.angle_alpha   90.00
_cell.angle_beta   90.00
_cell.angle_gamma   90.00
#
_symmetry.space_group_name_H-M   'P 1'
#
loop_
_entity.id
_entity.type
_entity.pdbx_description
1 polymer ?
#
loop_
_entity_poly.entity_id
_entity_poly.type
_entity_poly.pdbx_seq_one_letter_code
_entity_poly.pdbx_strand_id
1 'polypeptide(L)'
;MQTALDDETGPDGYQPGIEVAGDFLADPPSSSVNAQDSVNGNEDSRRTPPNLWIFNVAGFQKQEGPAFNYARTLTWINFANNLLIAFEDAIRPHELISAGPQQPASQADSQSSPAGSQANPTHNNSTTSPPPHLYEYSNLEELSGAKPIFWKNVAFSILMGILVQWGTTMLAFILAFETVVKGLGCRSGGYLIYGILSTAACVSLLVSAALSHVAMREYEKERFEKPPENGFGLGAHICRALAVFLRLLGCFLLVANTVWLLLISIWELIGFFDSCYCASTELSKKEAGWILLFKGTDALKEDAQAAWGVGIGLGFVLIFLAGAVFYLASRHKHQ
;
A
#
# COMPACT_ATOMS: atom_id res chain seq x y z
N MET A 1 52.19 2.60 -21.75
CA MET A 1 51.77 3.55 -22.80
C MET A 1 50.85 4.53 -22.09
N GLN A 2 51.42 5.69 -21.79
CA GLN A 2 50.97 6.65 -20.78
C GLN A 2 50.52 7.90 -21.53
N THR A 3 49.25 8.24 -21.42
CA THR A 3 48.64 9.47 -21.96
C THR A 3 47.80 10.01 -20.81
N ALA A 4 48.31 11.00 -20.08
CA ALA A 4 48.18 12.43 -20.39
C ALA A 4 46.69 12.81 -20.41
N LEU A 5 46.21 13.22 -19.23
CA LEU A 5 44.88 13.76 -19.00
C LEU A 5 45.11 15.20 -18.57
N ASP A 6 44.80 16.11 -19.50
CA ASP A 6 44.96 17.55 -19.37
C ASP A 6 43.93 18.14 -18.41
N ASP A 7 44.39 19.19 -17.75
CA ASP A 7 43.76 20.03 -16.73
C ASP A 7 42.94 21.13 -17.43
N GLU A 8 41.61 21.02 -17.43
CA GLU A 8 40.70 22.11 -17.83
C GLU A 8 40.04 22.72 -16.60
N THR A 9 40.60 23.84 -16.15
CA THR A 9 40.01 24.77 -15.19
C THR A 9 39.08 25.75 -15.93
N GLY A 10 37.79 25.42 -15.99
CA GLY A 10 36.73 26.31 -16.47
C GLY A 10 36.14 27.18 -15.35
N PRO A 11 35.60 28.38 -15.67
CA PRO A 11 35.12 29.35 -14.68
C PRO A 11 33.79 28.93 -14.05
N ASP A 12 33.68 29.19 -12.74
CA ASP A 12 32.59 28.80 -11.84
C ASP A 12 31.20 29.20 -12.35
N GLY A 13 30.53 28.27 -13.03
CA GLY A 13 29.10 28.31 -13.28
C GLY A 13 28.36 27.78 -12.06
N TYR A 14 27.76 28.67 -11.28
CA TYR A 14 26.85 28.30 -10.19
C TYR A 14 25.62 27.57 -10.77
N GLN A 15 25.64 26.24 -10.74
CA GLN A 15 24.45 25.42 -10.92
C GLN A 15 23.66 25.44 -9.60
N PRO A 16 22.36 25.79 -9.60
CA PRO A 16 21.51 25.54 -8.45
C PRO A 16 21.34 24.02 -8.33
N GLY A 17 22.21 23.39 -7.53
CA GLY A 17 22.03 22.02 -7.10
C GLY A 17 20.73 21.95 -6.30
N ILE A 18 19.81 21.10 -6.73
CA ILE A 18 18.71 20.66 -5.86
C ILE A 18 19.38 19.82 -4.76
N GLU A 19 19.71 20.44 -3.63
CA GLU A 19 20.01 19.72 -2.39
C GLU A 19 18.72 19.02 -1.96
N VAL A 20 18.53 17.80 -2.44
CA VAL A 20 17.64 16.85 -1.79
C VAL A 20 18.32 16.51 -0.47
N ALA A 21 17.86 17.13 0.62
CA ALA A 21 18.31 16.79 1.97
C ALA A 21 18.26 15.26 2.12
N GLY A 22 19.45 14.64 2.18
CA GLY A 22 19.67 13.20 2.07
C GLY A 22 19.22 12.40 3.30
N ASP A 23 18.23 12.87 4.05
CA ASP A 23 17.73 12.24 5.27
C ASP A 23 16.63 11.21 5.02
N PHE A 24 16.26 10.94 3.76
CA PHE A 24 15.12 10.06 3.46
C PHE A 24 15.48 8.57 3.29
N LEU A 25 16.77 8.21 3.20
CA LEU A 25 17.20 6.83 2.90
C LEU A 25 18.39 6.30 3.73
N ALA A 26 19.02 7.11 4.57
CA ALA A 26 20.01 6.62 5.52
C ALA A 26 19.31 6.38 6.88
N ASP A 27 19.46 5.18 7.44
CA ASP A 27 19.29 5.00 8.88
C ASP A 27 20.18 6.06 9.56
N PRO A 28 19.64 7.01 10.33
CA PRO A 28 20.49 7.94 11.03
C PRO A 28 21.36 7.11 11.99
N PRO A 29 22.71 7.21 11.95
CA PRO A 29 23.48 6.77 13.09
C PRO A 29 22.91 7.51 14.30
N SER A 30 22.77 6.80 15.41
CA SER A 30 22.28 7.29 16.71
C SER A 30 23.16 8.37 17.35
N SER A 31 23.87 9.17 16.54
CA SER A 31 24.61 10.34 16.94
C SER A 31 23.67 11.54 16.99
N SER A 32 23.34 11.92 18.22
CA SER A 32 22.82 13.22 18.62
C SER A 32 23.50 14.38 17.87
N VAL A 33 22.88 14.87 16.80
CA VAL A 33 23.22 16.16 16.21
C VAL A 33 22.55 17.21 17.09
N ASN A 34 23.35 17.85 17.93
CA ASN A 34 23.01 19.10 18.60
C ASN A 34 22.91 20.20 17.54
N ALA A 35 21.78 20.28 16.84
CA ALA A 35 21.39 21.47 16.11
C ALA A 35 20.82 22.48 17.14
N GLN A 36 21.71 23.32 17.64
CA GLN A 36 21.38 24.53 18.37
C GLN A 36 20.77 25.55 17.40
N ASP A 37 19.51 25.34 17.00
CA ASP A 37 18.65 26.41 16.50
C ASP A 37 17.60 26.73 17.56
N SER A 38 18.02 27.60 18.47
CA SER A 38 17.14 28.28 19.41
C SER A 38 16.32 29.34 18.67
N VAL A 39 15.26 28.91 17.97
CA VAL A 39 14.22 29.80 17.45
C VAL A 39 12.87 29.32 17.99
N ASN A 40 12.40 30.01 19.04
CA ASN A 40 11.03 30.05 19.56
C ASN A 40 10.33 28.69 19.82
N GLY A 41 10.51 28.17 21.03
CA GLY A 41 9.90 26.94 21.57
C GLY A 41 8.38 26.94 21.80
N ASN A 42 7.58 27.53 20.91
CA ASN A 42 6.12 27.50 20.98
C ASN A 42 5.43 26.92 19.72
N GLU A 43 6.15 26.57 18.66
CA GLU A 43 5.56 25.99 17.44
C GLU A 43 5.52 24.46 17.39
N ASP A 44 6.21 23.76 18.29
CA ASP A 44 6.43 22.31 18.13
C ASP A 44 5.23 21.44 18.53
N SER A 45 4.31 21.95 19.36
CA SER A 45 3.07 21.23 19.71
C SER A 45 2.04 21.14 18.59
N ARG A 46 2.23 21.83 17.44
CA ARG A 46 1.29 21.75 16.30
C ARG A 46 1.63 20.66 15.29
N ARG A 47 2.77 19.97 15.42
CA ARG A 47 3.25 19.02 14.40
C ARG A 47 2.93 17.56 14.70
N THR A 48 2.50 17.23 15.91
CA THR A 48 2.15 15.85 16.25
C THR A 48 0.76 15.54 15.70
N PRO A 49 0.62 14.49 14.87
CA PRO A 49 -0.68 14.07 14.36
C PRO A 49 -1.59 13.74 15.55
N PRO A 50 -2.90 13.93 15.41
CA PRO A 50 -3.83 13.70 16.50
C PRO A 50 -3.74 12.23 16.93
N ASN A 51 -3.23 12.00 18.13
CA ASN A 51 -3.32 10.71 18.78
C ASN A 51 -4.72 10.58 19.36
N LEU A 52 -5.41 9.48 19.04
CA LEU A 52 -6.63 9.14 19.75
C LEU A 52 -6.24 8.27 20.94
N TRP A 53 -6.12 8.92 22.10
CA TRP A 53 -5.62 8.31 23.33
C TRP A 53 -4.17 7.81 23.16
N ILE A 54 -3.94 6.49 23.13
CA ILE A 54 -2.61 5.89 22.97
C ILE A 54 -2.35 5.48 21.49
N PHE A 55 -3.37 5.56 20.63
CA PHE A 55 -3.28 5.06 19.26
C PHE A 55 -3.07 6.17 18.25
N ASN A 56 -2.05 5.99 17.40
CA ASN A 56 -1.78 6.90 16.31
C ASN A 56 -2.81 6.72 15.18
N VAL A 57 -3.53 7.80 14.86
CA VAL A 57 -4.56 7.82 13.80
C VAL A 57 -3.95 7.50 12.44
N ALA A 58 -2.73 7.97 12.18
CA ALA A 58 -1.99 7.70 10.94
C ALA A 58 -1.70 6.20 10.72
N GLY A 59 -1.74 5.41 11.80
CA GLY A 59 -1.59 3.96 11.73
C GLY A 59 -0.23 3.50 11.21
N PHE A 60 -0.24 2.35 10.53
CA PHE A 60 0.96 1.71 9.99
C PHE A 60 1.64 2.49 8.85
N GLN A 61 0.95 3.49 8.28
CA GLN A 61 1.50 4.29 7.18
C GLN A 61 2.63 5.19 7.67
N LYS A 62 2.47 5.80 8.85
CA LYS A 62 3.49 6.67 9.45
C LYS A 62 4.57 5.92 10.23
N GLN A 63 4.31 4.67 10.61
CA GLN A 63 5.29 3.88 11.37
C GLN A 63 6.58 3.72 10.57
N GLU A 64 7.70 4.14 11.16
CA GLU A 64 9.03 3.91 10.63
C GLU A 64 9.27 2.41 10.53
N GLY A 65 9.77 2.00 9.38
CA GLY A 65 9.96 0.59 9.04
C GLY A 65 10.67 0.48 7.69
N PRO A 66 11.11 -0.72 7.30
CA PRO A 66 11.82 -0.92 6.04
C PRO A 66 11.02 -0.31 4.88
N ALA A 67 11.73 0.21 3.87
CA ALA A 67 11.15 0.90 2.70
C ALA A 67 10.01 0.10 2.01
N PHE A 68 9.99 -1.22 2.20
CA PHE A 68 8.95 -2.14 1.70
C PHE A 68 7.73 -2.29 2.62
N ASN A 69 7.48 -1.38 3.57
CA ASN A 69 6.25 -1.40 4.35
C ASN A 69 5.05 -1.23 3.39
N TYR A 70 4.34 -2.33 3.16
CA TYR A 70 3.16 -2.37 2.27
C TYR A 70 2.03 -1.43 2.73
N ALA A 71 2.07 -0.90 3.95
CA ALA A 71 1.15 0.15 4.38
C ALA A 71 1.44 1.51 3.72
N ARG A 72 2.62 1.71 3.12
CA ARG A 72 3.06 2.97 2.48
C ARG A 72 2.87 2.99 0.96
N THR A 73 2.23 2.00 0.36
CA THR A 73 2.13 1.92 -1.11
C THR A 73 1.57 3.21 -1.73
N LEU A 74 0.60 3.85 -1.09
CA LEU A 74 0.04 5.13 -1.54
C LEU A 74 1.05 6.28 -1.46
N THR A 75 1.66 6.50 -0.29
CA THR A 75 2.64 7.57 -0.08
C THR A 75 3.85 7.38 -0.97
N TRP A 76 4.28 6.13 -1.16
CA TRP A 76 5.43 5.81 -2.00
C TRP A 76 5.16 6.07 -3.48
N ILE A 77 3.99 5.70 -3.99
CA ILE A 77 3.60 6.02 -5.37
C ILE A 77 3.52 7.53 -5.57
N ASN A 78 2.97 8.25 -4.59
CA ASN A 78 2.91 9.70 -4.64
C ASN A 78 4.32 10.31 -4.73
N PHE A 79 5.22 9.89 -3.84
CA PHE A 79 6.61 10.31 -3.86
C PHE A 79 7.29 9.98 -5.19
N ALA A 80 7.14 8.76 -5.70
CA ALA A 80 7.76 8.34 -6.95
C ALA A 80 7.26 9.17 -8.15
N ASN A 81 5.97 9.49 -8.19
CA ASN A 81 5.40 10.37 -9.21
C ASN A 81 5.94 11.79 -9.10
N ASN A 82 6.01 12.36 -7.90
CA ASN A 82 6.56 13.70 -7.68
C ASN A 82 8.04 13.76 -8.04
N LEU A 83 8.80 12.71 -7.73
CA LEU A 83 10.19 12.59 -8.11
C LEU A 83 10.36 12.53 -9.63
N LEU A 84 9.51 11.76 -10.32
CA LEU A 84 9.51 11.67 -11.79
C LEU A 84 9.22 13.04 -12.43
N ILE A 85 8.19 13.73 -11.97
CA ILE A 85 7.82 15.06 -12.47
C ILE A 85 8.96 16.06 -12.24
N ALA A 86 9.60 16.04 -11.06
CA ALA A 86 10.73 16.89 -10.75
C ALA A 86 11.93 16.63 -11.69
N PHE A 87 12.20 15.37 -12.03
CA PHE A 87 13.24 15.02 -13.01
C PHE A 87 12.87 15.48 -14.42
N GLU A 88 11.63 15.28 -14.87
CA GLU A 88 11.17 15.75 -16.18
C GLU A 88 11.27 17.27 -16.31
N ASP A 89 10.88 18.00 -15.27
CA ASP A 89 10.97 19.46 -15.22
C ASP A 89 12.42 19.95 -15.16
N ALA A 90 13.35 19.21 -14.52
CA ALA A 90 14.76 19.53 -14.50
C ALA A 90 15.46 19.30 -15.86
N ILE A 91 14.97 18.36 -16.68
CA ILE A 91 15.54 18.03 -17.99
C ILE A 91 15.03 18.97 -19.09
N ARG A 92 13.77 19.43 -19.02
CA ARG A 92 13.12 20.26 -20.05
C ARG A 92 13.91 21.53 -20.46
N PRO A 93 14.59 22.27 -19.56
CA PRO A 93 15.39 23.44 -19.94
C PRO A 93 16.58 23.10 -20.83
N HIS A 94 17.22 21.93 -20.63
CA HIS A 94 18.36 21.51 -21.43
C HIS A 94 17.98 21.20 -22.88
N GLU A 95 16.77 20.68 -23.12
CA GLU A 95 16.27 20.46 -24.48
C GLU A 95 15.97 21.78 -25.21
N LEU A 96 15.43 22.78 -24.50
CA LEU A 96 15.15 24.10 -25.09
C LEU A 96 16.42 24.86 -25.48
N ILE A 97 17.52 24.68 -24.74
CA ILE A 97 18.83 25.27 -25.07
C ILE A 97 19.50 24.50 -26.23
N SER A 98 19.32 23.18 -26.30
CA SER A 98 19.87 22.35 -27.37
C SER A 98 19.12 22.52 -28.70
N ALA A 99 17.83 22.85 -28.66
CA ALA A 99 16.99 23.16 -29.82
C ALA A 99 17.19 24.60 -30.37
N GLY A 100 18.36 25.20 -30.15
CA GLY A 100 18.66 26.58 -30.51
C GLY A 100 18.24 26.97 -31.94
N PRO A 101 17.87 28.25 -32.16
CA PRO A 101 17.40 28.70 -33.45
C PRO A 101 18.51 28.50 -34.49
N GLN A 102 18.20 27.77 -35.57
CA GLN A 102 18.94 27.92 -36.82
C GLN A 102 18.80 29.39 -37.23
N GLN A 103 19.74 30.24 -36.81
CA GLN A 103 19.91 31.56 -37.37
C GLN A 103 20.26 31.37 -38.85
N PRO A 104 19.41 31.82 -39.80
CA PRO A 104 19.88 31.97 -41.15
C PRO A 104 20.94 33.06 -41.13
N ALA A 105 22.16 32.70 -41.52
CA ALA A 105 23.23 33.64 -41.76
C ALA A 105 22.73 34.72 -42.73
N SER A 106 22.48 35.92 -42.25
CA SER A 106 22.14 37.06 -43.10
C SER A 106 22.76 38.31 -42.53
N GLN A 107 23.94 38.56 -43.09
CA GLN A 107 24.53 39.85 -43.43
C GLN A 107 24.74 40.88 -42.33
N ALA A 108 26.03 41.06 -42.07
CA ALA A 108 26.62 42.29 -41.59
C ALA A 108 26.09 43.50 -42.38
N ASP A 109 25.56 44.48 -41.65
CA ASP A 109 25.78 45.87 -42.00
C ASP A 109 26.03 46.69 -40.75
N SER A 110 27.17 47.37 -40.79
CA SER A 110 27.69 48.24 -39.75
C SER A 110 26.89 49.53 -39.70
N GLN A 111 26.42 49.93 -38.51
CA GLN A 111 26.30 51.36 -38.23
C GLN A 111 26.43 51.68 -36.74
N SER A 112 27.57 52.28 -36.44
CA SER A 112 27.93 52.96 -35.21
C SER A 112 27.00 54.14 -34.91
N SER A 113 26.55 54.26 -33.67
CA SER A 113 26.36 55.57 -33.01
C SER A 113 26.45 55.43 -31.49
N PRO A 114 27.20 56.32 -30.80
CA PRO A 114 27.29 56.39 -29.35
C PRO A 114 26.40 57.53 -28.81
N ALA A 115 25.55 57.26 -27.84
CA ALA A 115 25.08 58.28 -26.90
C ALA A 115 24.44 57.61 -25.69
N GLY A 116 24.95 57.96 -24.51
CA GLY A 116 24.61 57.33 -23.25
C GLY A 116 23.14 57.48 -22.87
N SER A 117 22.59 56.39 -22.35
CA SER A 117 21.43 56.42 -21.48
C SER A 117 21.73 55.47 -20.33
N GLN A 118 21.87 56.04 -19.14
CA GLN A 118 22.02 55.32 -17.88
C GLN A 118 20.85 54.35 -17.73
N ALA A 119 21.12 53.07 -17.97
CA ALA A 119 20.24 51.99 -17.58
C ALA A 119 20.32 51.87 -16.05
N ASN A 120 19.28 52.37 -15.36
CA ASN A 120 19.02 51.97 -13.99
C ASN A 120 18.95 50.44 -13.95
N PRO A 121 19.65 49.76 -13.01
CA PRO A 121 19.41 48.36 -12.76
C PRO A 121 18.02 48.27 -12.13
N THR A 122 17.00 48.16 -12.98
CA THR A 122 15.68 47.72 -12.55
C THR A 122 15.91 46.30 -12.05
N HIS A 123 16.08 46.21 -10.72
CA HIS A 123 16.07 44.98 -9.97
C HIS A 123 14.69 44.38 -10.25
N ASN A 124 14.62 43.59 -11.33
CA ASN A 124 13.46 42.81 -11.65
C ASN A 124 13.33 41.87 -10.47
N ASN A 125 12.46 42.25 -9.53
CA ASN A 125 11.98 41.40 -8.47
C ASN A 125 11.27 40.25 -9.17
N SER A 126 12.08 39.29 -9.63
CA SER A 126 11.71 37.93 -9.92
C SER A 126 10.88 37.53 -8.72
N THR A 127 9.57 37.60 -8.91
CA THR A 127 8.58 37.34 -7.90
C THR A 127 8.72 35.85 -7.71
N THR A 128 9.64 35.46 -6.83
CA THR A 128 9.91 34.07 -6.49
C THR A 128 8.61 33.59 -5.88
N SER A 129 7.75 33.05 -6.74
CA SER A 129 6.53 32.39 -6.34
C SER A 129 6.94 31.42 -5.24
N PRO A 130 6.32 31.49 -4.06
CA PRO A 130 6.69 30.61 -2.96
C PRO A 130 6.72 29.17 -3.47
N PRO A 131 7.73 28.38 -3.06
CA PRO A 131 7.88 27.03 -3.55
C PRO A 131 6.57 26.27 -3.36
N PRO A 132 6.11 25.51 -4.37
CA PRO A 132 4.85 24.80 -4.29
C PRO A 132 4.84 23.91 -3.05
N HIS A 133 3.81 24.06 -2.22
CA HIS A 133 3.66 23.25 -1.01
C HIS A 133 3.46 21.78 -1.39
N LEU A 134 4.41 20.94 -0.99
CA LEU A 134 4.34 19.51 -1.21
C LEU A 134 3.50 18.86 -0.11
N TYR A 135 2.33 18.34 -0.48
CA TYR A 135 1.47 17.56 0.42
C TYR A 135 1.99 16.12 0.49
N GLU A 136 2.11 15.55 1.69
CA GLU A 136 2.54 14.15 1.85
C GLU A 136 1.43 13.21 1.35
N TYR A 137 0.17 13.60 1.55
CA TYR A 137 -1.03 12.86 1.13
C TYR A 137 -1.73 13.60 -0.01
N SER A 138 -1.26 13.40 -1.25
CA SER A 138 -1.87 14.03 -2.42
C SER A 138 -3.32 13.59 -2.64
N ASN A 139 -4.12 14.51 -3.20
CA ASN A 139 -5.47 14.18 -3.64
C ASN A 139 -5.36 13.15 -4.77
N LEU A 140 -6.03 12.02 -4.59
CA LEU A 140 -6.11 10.97 -5.60
C LEU A 140 -6.71 11.45 -6.93
N GLU A 141 -7.50 12.52 -6.91
CA GLU A 141 -8.02 13.18 -8.12
C GLU A 141 -6.94 13.92 -8.91
N GLU A 142 -5.91 14.43 -8.23
CA GLU A 142 -4.79 15.15 -8.87
C GLU A 142 -3.93 14.18 -9.69
N LEU A 143 -3.85 12.92 -9.26
CA LEU A 143 -3.29 11.81 -10.04
C LEU A 143 -4.22 11.31 -11.17
N SER A 144 -5.09 12.16 -11.74
CA SER A 144 -6.17 11.77 -12.67
C SER A 144 -5.76 10.77 -13.77
N GLY A 145 -4.56 10.89 -14.34
CA GLY A 145 -4.03 9.94 -15.33
C GLY A 145 -3.57 8.59 -14.75
N ALA A 146 -3.03 8.56 -13.54
CA ALA A 146 -2.51 7.35 -12.88
C ALA A 146 -3.54 6.66 -11.96
N LYS A 147 -4.58 7.38 -11.53
CA LYS A 147 -5.65 6.92 -10.63
C LYS A 147 -6.34 5.62 -11.10
N PRO A 148 -6.84 5.51 -12.35
CA PRO A 148 -7.56 4.30 -12.76
C PRO A 148 -6.64 3.06 -12.79
N ILE A 149 -5.37 3.24 -13.17
CA ILE A 149 -4.38 2.16 -13.23
C ILE A 149 -4.05 1.68 -11.82
N PHE A 150 -3.82 2.60 -10.88
CA PHE A 150 -3.53 2.27 -9.49
C PHE A 150 -4.67 1.49 -8.84
N TRP A 151 -5.90 2.02 -8.89
CA TRP A 151 -7.06 1.35 -8.28
C TRP A 151 -7.35 0.00 -8.93
N LYS A 152 -7.17 -0.10 -10.25
CA LYS A 152 -7.26 -1.38 -10.95
C LYS A 152 -6.27 -2.40 -10.36
N ASN A 153 -5.02 -2.01 -10.16
CA ASN A 153 -3.99 -2.91 -9.62
C ASN A 153 -4.26 -3.30 -8.15
N VAL A 154 -4.70 -2.35 -7.32
CA VAL A 154 -5.09 -2.62 -5.93
C VAL A 154 -6.30 -3.56 -5.87
N ALA A 155 -7.36 -3.25 -6.61
CA ALA A 155 -8.56 -4.08 -6.66
C ALA A 155 -8.23 -5.49 -7.17
N PHE A 156 -7.38 -5.59 -8.20
CA PHE A 156 -6.92 -6.86 -8.72
C PHE A 156 -6.09 -7.65 -7.70
N SER A 157 -5.19 -7.00 -6.96
CA SER A 157 -4.40 -7.64 -5.90
C SER A 157 -5.28 -8.17 -4.77
N ILE A 158 -6.26 -7.37 -4.32
CA ILE A 158 -7.23 -7.79 -3.30
C ILE A 158 -8.06 -8.97 -3.80
N LEU A 159 -8.55 -8.91 -5.03
CA LEU A 159 -9.30 -10.00 -5.66
C LEU A 159 -8.47 -11.28 -5.71
N MET A 160 -7.21 -11.21 -6.11
CA MET A 160 -6.32 -12.37 -6.14
C MET A 160 -6.05 -12.93 -4.75
N GLY A 161 -5.84 -12.06 -3.77
CA GLY A 161 -5.71 -12.48 -2.37
C GLY A 161 -6.95 -13.24 -1.88
N ILE A 162 -8.14 -12.72 -2.15
CA ILE A 162 -9.42 -13.36 -1.82
C ILE A 162 -9.56 -14.70 -2.55
N LEU A 163 -9.27 -14.75 -3.85
CA LEU A 163 -9.35 -15.98 -4.65
C LEU A 163 -8.40 -17.06 -4.14
N VAL A 164 -7.16 -16.72 -3.77
CA VAL A 164 -6.21 -17.68 -3.21
C VAL A 164 -6.66 -18.14 -1.81
N GLN A 165 -7.07 -17.20 -0.96
CA GLN A 165 -7.52 -17.50 0.41
C GLN A 165 -8.77 -18.38 0.41
N TRP A 166 -9.82 -17.98 -0.31
CA TRP A 166 -11.05 -18.75 -0.40
C TRP A 166 -10.90 -19.97 -1.27
N GLY A 167 -10.10 -19.95 -2.33
CA GLY A 167 -9.86 -21.14 -3.14
C GLY A 167 -9.26 -22.28 -2.32
N THR A 168 -8.26 -21.99 -1.48
CA THR A 168 -7.64 -22.98 -0.60
C THR A 168 -8.57 -23.38 0.56
N THR A 169 -9.20 -22.41 1.23
CA THR A 169 -10.08 -22.68 2.37
C THR A 169 -11.37 -23.40 1.96
N MET A 170 -11.99 -22.98 0.85
CA MET A 170 -13.21 -23.59 0.30
C MET A 170 -12.93 -25.00 -0.22
N LEU A 171 -11.75 -25.24 -0.81
CA LEU A 171 -11.33 -26.58 -1.19
C LEU A 171 -11.24 -27.50 0.04
N ALA A 172 -10.55 -27.07 1.10
CA ALA A 172 -10.48 -27.83 2.35
C ALA A 172 -11.87 -28.05 2.97
N PHE A 173 -12.73 -27.04 2.92
CA PHE A 173 -14.11 -27.13 3.36
C PHE A 173 -14.93 -28.15 2.56
N ILE A 174 -14.93 -28.08 1.22
CA ILE A 174 -15.69 -29.00 0.35
C ILE A 174 -15.21 -30.43 0.58
N LEU A 175 -13.90 -30.65 0.64
CA LEU A 175 -13.34 -31.95 0.96
C LEU A 175 -13.89 -32.45 2.30
N ALA A 176 -13.75 -31.68 3.38
CA ALA A 176 -14.23 -32.08 4.70
C ALA A 176 -15.76 -32.20 4.81
N PHE A 177 -16.53 -31.48 3.98
CA PHE A 177 -17.99 -31.51 3.97
C PHE A 177 -18.53 -32.73 3.21
N GLU A 178 -17.86 -33.13 2.14
CA GLU A 178 -18.23 -34.27 1.30
C GLU A 178 -17.61 -35.59 1.79
N THR A 179 -16.47 -35.56 2.48
CA THR A 179 -15.82 -36.77 3.00
C THR A 179 -16.50 -37.27 4.26
N VAL A 180 -17.22 -38.39 4.14
CA VAL A 180 -17.94 -39.10 5.22
C VAL A 180 -19.05 -38.25 5.83
N VAL A 181 -20.25 -38.83 5.99
CA VAL A 181 -21.45 -38.16 6.50
C VAL A 181 -21.66 -36.72 5.97
N LYS A 182 -22.22 -36.55 4.77
CA LYS A 182 -22.47 -35.22 4.16
C LYS A 182 -23.08 -34.22 5.15
N GLY A 183 -22.37 -33.13 5.43
CA GLY A 183 -22.82 -32.06 6.32
C GLY A 183 -21.70 -31.24 6.98
N LEU A 184 -22.12 -30.25 7.79
CA LEU A 184 -21.20 -29.46 8.60
C LEU A 184 -20.79 -30.26 9.85
N GLY A 185 -19.52 -30.61 9.94
CA GLY A 185 -18.89 -31.26 11.10
C GLY A 185 -17.87 -30.33 11.75
N CYS A 186 -17.14 -30.83 12.76
CA CYS A 186 -16.11 -30.04 13.44
C CYS A 186 -15.01 -29.57 12.49
N ARG A 187 -14.55 -30.44 11.58
CA ARG A 187 -13.44 -30.12 10.65
C ARG A 187 -13.86 -29.10 9.58
N SER A 188 -14.95 -29.36 8.87
CA SER A 188 -15.49 -28.42 7.87
C SER A 188 -15.94 -27.10 8.49
N GLY A 189 -16.59 -27.14 9.67
CA GLY A 189 -16.91 -25.94 10.45
C GLY A 189 -15.68 -25.15 10.87
N GLY A 190 -14.60 -25.84 11.28
CA GLY A 190 -13.32 -25.23 11.63
C GLY A 190 -12.69 -24.46 10.47
N TYR A 191 -12.65 -25.04 9.27
CA TYR A 191 -12.17 -24.36 8.06
C TYR A 191 -13.05 -23.17 7.68
N LEU A 192 -14.37 -23.28 7.85
CA LEU A 192 -15.28 -22.17 7.58
C LEU A 192 -15.05 -20.99 8.55
N ILE A 193 -14.90 -21.26 9.84
CA ILE A 193 -14.58 -20.23 10.85
C ILE A 193 -13.26 -19.54 10.50
N TYR A 194 -12.22 -20.32 10.12
CA TYR A 194 -10.95 -19.78 9.66
C TYR A 194 -11.11 -18.83 8.46
N GLY A 195 -11.87 -19.25 7.43
CA GLY A 195 -12.12 -18.43 6.24
C GLY A 195 -12.85 -17.13 6.55
N ILE A 196 -13.88 -17.20 7.41
CA ILE A 196 -14.67 -16.03 7.83
C ILE A 196 -13.81 -15.06 8.64
N LEU A 197 -13.08 -15.53 9.65
CA LEU A 197 -12.22 -14.68 10.49
C LEU A 197 -11.13 -14.00 9.66
N SER A 198 -10.48 -14.73 8.75
CA SER A 198 -9.47 -14.17 7.85
C SER A 198 -10.06 -13.09 6.94
N THR A 199 -11.24 -13.32 6.37
CA THR A 199 -11.93 -12.35 5.50
C THR A 199 -12.37 -11.11 6.29
N ALA A 200 -12.95 -11.29 7.47
CA ALA A 200 -13.36 -10.20 8.34
C ALA A 200 -12.17 -9.34 8.80
N ALA A 201 -11.04 -9.98 9.14
CA ALA A 201 -9.80 -9.28 9.46
C ALA A 201 -9.30 -8.46 8.27
N CYS A 202 -9.24 -9.06 7.07
CA CYS A 202 -8.82 -8.40 5.84
C CYS A 202 -9.68 -7.16 5.53
N VAL A 203 -11.01 -7.31 5.53
CA VAL A 203 -11.94 -6.20 5.27
C VAL A 203 -11.79 -5.12 6.33
N SER A 204 -11.69 -5.48 7.61
CA SER A 204 -11.53 -4.50 8.69
C SER A 204 -10.24 -3.68 8.53
N LEU A 205 -9.13 -4.33 8.18
CA LEU A 205 -7.85 -3.65 7.94
C LEU A 205 -7.87 -2.79 6.67
N LEU A 206 -8.50 -3.25 5.59
CA LEU A 206 -8.63 -2.47 4.35
C LEU A 206 -9.49 -1.22 4.56
N VAL A 207 -10.64 -1.35 5.23
CA VAL A 207 -11.51 -0.23 5.56
C VAL A 207 -10.81 0.74 6.53
N SER A 208 -10.09 0.21 7.53
CA SER A 208 -9.26 1.02 8.42
C SER A 208 -8.22 1.84 7.66
N ALA A 209 -7.49 1.22 6.72
CA ALA A 209 -6.49 1.90 5.91
C ALA A 209 -7.11 3.00 5.04
N ALA A 210 -8.26 2.73 4.42
CA ALA A 210 -8.99 3.72 3.62
C ALA A 210 -9.46 4.91 4.49
N LEU A 211 -10.04 4.65 5.65
CA LEU A 211 -10.48 5.69 6.58
C LEU A 211 -9.31 6.50 7.14
N SER A 212 -8.18 5.86 7.44
CA SER A 212 -6.96 6.55 7.86
C SER A 212 -6.41 7.47 6.78
N HIS A 213 -6.41 7.03 5.53
CA HIS A 213 -5.98 7.85 4.41
C HIS A 213 -6.86 9.10 4.28
N VAL A 214 -8.19 8.94 4.34
CA VAL A 214 -9.14 10.06 4.34
C VAL A 214 -8.89 10.99 5.53
N ALA A 215 -8.72 10.44 6.74
CA ALA A 215 -8.51 11.22 7.94
C ALA A 215 -7.19 12.02 7.95
N MET A 216 -6.12 11.46 7.39
CA MET A 216 -4.82 12.14 7.26
C MET A 216 -4.87 13.24 6.20
N ARG A 217 -5.58 13.01 5.09
CA ARG A 217 -5.76 14.03 4.06
C ARG A 217 -6.48 15.27 4.60
N GLU A 218 -7.57 15.08 5.35
CA GLU A 218 -8.27 16.20 5.99
C GLU A 218 -7.37 16.94 6.98
N TYR A 219 -6.56 16.20 7.75
CA TYR A 219 -5.60 16.80 8.69
C TYR A 219 -4.52 17.66 8.00
N GLU A 220 -4.00 17.22 6.85
CA GLU A 220 -3.07 18.05 6.09
C GLU A 220 -3.73 19.31 5.53
N LYS A 221 -4.93 19.18 4.98
CA LYS A 221 -5.68 20.32 4.45
C LYS A 221 -5.89 21.37 5.55
N GLU A 222 -6.26 20.95 6.75
CA GLU A 222 -6.40 21.82 7.93
C GLU A 222 -5.09 22.47 8.38
N ARG A 223 -3.94 21.85 8.09
CA ARG A 223 -2.62 22.38 8.45
C ARG A 223 -2.18 23.51 7.52
N PHE A 224 -2.55 23.43 6.24
CA PHE A 224 -2.11 24.39 5.22
C PHE A 224 -3.17 25.45 4.88
N GLU A 225 -4.46 25.11 4.91
CA GLU A 225 -5.55 26.07 4.73
C GLU A 225 -5.96 26.67 6.09
N LYS A 226 -6.34 27.95 6.11
CA LYS A 226 -6.86 28.59 7.33
C LYS A 226 -8.00 27.74 7.89
N PRO A 227 -8.02 27.45 9.21
CA PRO A 227 -9.05 26.63 9.81
C PRO A 227 -10.42 27.24 9.48
N PRO A 228 -11.38 26.45 8.99
CA PRO A 228 -12.72 26.95 8.74
C PRO A 228 -13.27 27.54 10.04
N GLU A 229 -13.82 28.75 9.99
CA GLU A 229 -14.42 29.43 11.17
C GLU A 229 -15.56 28.60 11.79
N ASN A 230 -16.16 27.72 11.00
CA ASN A 230 -17.14 26.74 11.45
C ASN A 230 -16.38 25.47 11.85
N GLY A 231 -16.12 25.33 13.16
CA GLY A 231 -15.23 24.33 13.75
C GLY A 231 -15.40 22.88 13.28
N PHE A 232 -14.42 22.05 13.66
CA PHE A 232 -14.28 20.64 13.26
C PHE A 232 -15.61 19.91 13.07
N GLY A 233 -15.84 19.43 11.84
CA GLY A 233 -16.98 18.58 11.55
C GLY A 233 -16.90 17.30 12.39
N LEU A 234 -17.98 16.99 13.12
CA LEU A 234 -18.15 15.75 13.89
C LEU A 234 -17.77 14.49 13.08
N GLY A 235 -17.95 14.53 11.76
CA GLY A 235 -17.57 13.47 10.84
C GLY A 235 -16.07 13.14 10.85
N ALA A 236 -15.17 14.12 10.94
CA ALA A 236 -13.73 13.88 10.94
C ALA A 236 -13.29 13.09 12.18
N HIS A 237 -13.85 13.43 13.36
CA HIS A 237 -13.60 12.70 14.60
C HIS A 237 -14.11 11.26 14.55
N ILE A 238 -15.32 11.05 13.99
CA ILE A 238 -15.90 9.71 13.82
C ILE A 238 -15.05 8.87 12.87
N CYS A 239 -14.61 9.42 11.73
CA CYS A 239 -13.73 8.71 10.79
C CYS A 239 -12.41 8.30 11.45
N ARG A 240 -11.78 9.21 12.20
CA ARG A 240 -10.53 8.94 12.95
C ARG A 240 -10.73 7.81 13.98
N ALA A 241 -11.81 7.88 14.77
CA ALA A 241 -12.13 6.86 15.76
C ALA A 241 -12.44 5.50 15.12
N LEU A 242 -13.25 5.49 14.06
CA LEU A 242 -13.61 4.27 13.34
C LEU A 242 -12.39 3.62 12.68
N ALA A 243 -11.47 4.41 12.12
CA ALA A 243 -10.22 3.92 11.54
C ALA A 243 -9.37 3.18 12.58
N VAL A 244 -9.20 3.75 13.78
CA VAL A 244 -8.45 3.12 14.88
C VAL A 244 -9.17 1.87 15.36
N PHE A 245 -10.49 1.93 15.58
CA PHE A 245 -11.29 0.79 16.03
C PHE A 245 -11.21 -0.40 15.07
N LEU A 246 -11.45 -0.19 13.77
CA LEU A 246 -11.38 -1.26 12.77
C LEU A 246 -9.98 -1.84 12.64
N ARG A 247 -8.93 -1.05 12.88
CA ARG A 247 -7.55 -1.54 12.92
C ARG A 247 -7.35 -2.53 14.06
N LEU A 248 -7.74 -2.13 15.27
CA LEU A 248 -7.60 -2.95 16.48
C LEU A 248 -8.44 -4.23 16.34
N LEU A 249 -9.66 -4.11 15.83
CA LEU A 249 -10.53 -5.25 15.53
C LEU A 249 -9.87 -6.19 14.51
N GLY A 250 -9.34 -5.65 13.40
CA GLY A 250 -8.66 -6.42 12.37
C GLY A 250 -7.44 -7.18 12.91
N CYS A 251 -6.59 -6.51 13.70
CA CYS A 251 -5.44 -7.15 14.37
C CYS A 251 -5.87 -8.24 15.35
N PHE A 252 -6.90 -7.97 16.17
CA PHE A 252 -7.45 -8.95 17.10
C PHE A 252 -7.98 -10.18 16.37
N LEU A 253 -8.75 -10.00 15.29
CA LEU A 253 -9.26 -11.08 14.47
C LEU A 253 -8.13 -11.89 13.83
N LEU A 254 -7.04 -11.26 13.41
CA LEU A 254 -5.88 -11.94 12.84
C LEU A 254 -5.15 -12.82 13.87
N VAL A 255 -4.97 -12.31 15.09
CA VAL A 255 -4.42 -13.11 16.21
C VAL A 255 -5.35 -14.26 16.55
N ALA A 256 -6.66 -14.00 16.69
CA ALA A 256 -7.66 -15.03 16.98
C ALA A 256 -7.69 -16.11 15.88
N ASN A 257 -7.62 -15.71 14.62
CA ASN A 257 -7.57 -16.62 13.48
C ASN A 257 -6.30 -17.48 13.47
N THR A 258 -5.17 -16.91 13.88
CA THR A 258 -3.89 -17.64 14.00
C THR A 258 -3.96 -18.67 15.13
N VAL A 259 -4.48 -18.29 16.30
CA VAL A 259 -4.72 -19.22 17.41
C VAL A 259 -5.68 -20.33 16.98
N TRP A 260 -6.72 -20.01 16.22
CA TRP A 260 -7.67 -20.98 15.69
C TRP A 260 -7.01 -22.02 14.76
N LEU A 261 -6.14 -21.59 13.84
CA LEU A 261 -5.37 -22.51 13.00
C LEU A 261 -4.47 -23.45 13.82
N LEU A 262 -3.82 -22.92 14.86
CA LEU A 262 -2.99 -23.72 15.76
C LEU A 262 -3.84 -24.75 16.52
N LEU A 263 -5.01 -24.35 17.01
CA LEU A 263 -5.95 -25.27 17.67
C LEU A 263 -6.43 -26.37 16.73
N ILE A 264 -6.81 -26.05 15.48
CA ILE A 264 -7.16 -27.07 14.47
C ILE A 264 -6.00 -28.05 14.28
N SER A 265 -4.78 -27.54 14.17
CA SER A 265 -3.59 -28.39 13.96
C SER A 265 -3.32 -29.31 15.14
N ILE A 266 -3.48 -28.81 16.37
CA ILE A 266 -3.35 -29.61 17.60
C ILE A 266 -4.46 -30.66 17.69
N TRP A 267 -5.71 -30.28 17.40
CA TRP A 267 -6.85 -31.18 17.40
C TRP A 267 -6.74 -32.30 16.37
N GLU A 268 -6.20 -31.99 15.20
CA GLU A 268 -5.87 -32.99 14.17
C GLU A 268 -4.79 -33.95 14.70
N LEU A 269 -3.74 -33.44 15.33
CA LEU A 269 -2.64 -34.27 15.86
C LEU A 269 -3.09 -35.24 16.96
N ILE A 270 -3.97 -34.81 17.86
CA ILE A 270 -4.45 -35.65 18.96
C ILE A 270 -5.62 -36.57 18.57
N GLY A 271 -6.11 -36.49 17.32
CA GLY A 271 -7.27 -37.25 16.86
C GLY A 271 -8.60 -36.77 17.45
N PHE A 272 -8.70 -35.51 17.89
CA PHE A 272 -9.96 -34.96 18.43
C PHE A 272 -11.09 -34.98 17.39
N PHE A 273 -10.75 -34.77 16.12
CA PHE A 273 -11.70 -34.84 15.02
C PHE A 273 -12.22 -36.26 14.75
N ASP A 274 -11.54 -37.30 15.25
CA ASP A 274 -11.97 -38.70 15.14
C ASP A 274 -12.92 -39.11 16.29
N SER A 275 -13.27 -38.18 17.18
CA SER A 275 -14.29 -38.41 18.20
C SER A 275 -15.68 -38.63 17.58
N CYS A 276 -16.54 -39.42 18.24
CA CYS A 276 -17.90 -39.67 17.74
C CYS A 276 -18.71 -38.39 17.52
N TYR A 277 -18.48 -37.35 18.33
CA TYR A 277 -19.13 -36.06 18.17
C TYR A 277 -18.74 -35.40 16.84
N CYS A 278 -17.44 -35.30 16.57
CA CYS A 278 -16.93 -34.64 15.37
C CYS A 278 -17.06 -35.47 14.09
N ALA A 279 -17.06 -36.80 14.21
CA ALA A 279 -17.34 -37.73 13.12
C ALA A 279 -18.83 -37.81 12.77
N SER A 280 -19.71 -37.23 13.58
CA SER A 280 -21.13 -37.13 13.29
C SER A 280 -21.47 -35.80 12.59
N THR A 281 -22.61 -35.74 11.89
CA THR A 281 -23.17 -34.48 11.39
C THR A 281 -24.06 -33.77 12.40
N GLU A 282 -23.82 -33.95 13.70
CA GLU A 282 -24.66 -33.37 14.75
C GLU A 282 -24.71 -31.84 14.67
N LEU A 283 -23.62 -31.18 14.25
CA LEU A 283 -23.58 -29.72 14.15
C LEU A 283 -24.60 -29.17 13.12
N SER A 284 -24.77 -29.86 11.99
CA SER A 284 -25.72 -29.44 10.94
C SER A 284 -27.11 -30.05 11.10
N LYS A 285 -27.19 -31.31 11.52
CA LYS A 285 -28.44 -32.09 11.52
C LYS A 285 -29.06 -32.28 12.91
N LYS A 286 -28.37 -31.82 13.97
CA LYS A 286 -28.80 -31.97 15.37
C LYS A 286 -29.21 -33.42 15.64
N GLU A 287 -30.47 -33.64 16.04
CA GLU A 287 -31.06 -34.95 16.37
C GLU A 287 -31.10 -35.92 15.19
N ALA A 288 -31.04 -35.44 13.94
CA ALA A 288 -30.96 -36.28 12.74
C ALA A 288 -29.50 -36.57 12.31
N GLY A 289 -28.53 -36.26 13.17
CA GLY A 289 -27.13 -36.63 12.98
C GLY A 289 -26.97 -38.14 12.99
N TRP A 290 -26.13 -38.66 12.11
CA TRP A 290 -25.79 -40.07 12.08
C TRP A 290 -24.28 -40.22 11.92
N ILE A 291 -23.76 -41.34 12.40
CA ILE A 291 -22.36 -41.74 12.29
C ILE A 291 -22.28 -43.06 11.52
N LEU A 292 -21.26 -43.19 10.69
CA LEU A 292 -21.06 -44.38 9.88
C LEU A 292 -20.28 -45.42 10.70
N LEU A 293 -21.00 -46.36 11.31
CA LEU A 293 -20.41 -47.48 12.04
C LEU A 293 -20.27 -48.69 11.09
N PHE A 294 -19.08 -49.30 11.02
CA PHE A 294 -18.82 -50.56 10.32
C PHE A 294 -18.97 -50.56 8.78
N LYS A 295 -18.56 -49.50 8.07
CA LYS A 295 -18.44 -49.55 6.60
C LYS A 295 -17.08 -50.18 6.21
N GLY A 296 -17.09 -51.12 5.27
CA GLY A 296 -15.87 -51.72 4.72
C GLY A 296 -14.99 -50.69 4.01
N THR A 297 -13.67 -50.91 4.00
CA THR A 297 -12.68 -49.98 3.44
C THR A 297 -12.91 -49.67 1.95
N ASP A 298 -13.35 -50.66 1.17
CA ASP A 298 -13.58 -50.50 -0.27
C ASP A 298 -14.76 -49.57 -0.55
N ALA A 299 -15.85 -49.74 0.19
CA ALA A 299 -17.03 -48.88 0.06
C ALA A 299 -16.78 -47.46 0.59
N LEU A 300 -15.87 -47.29 1.56
CA LEU A 300 -15.46 -45.97 2.03
C LEU A 300 -14.58 -45.25 0.99
N LYS A 301 -13.68 -46.00 0.34
CA LYS A 301 -12.84 -45.51 -0.75
C LYS A 301 -13.69 -45.08 -1.94
N GLU A 302 -14.68 -45.88 -2.33
CA GLU A 302 -15.59 -45.57 -3.43
C GLU A 302 -16.36 -44.25 -3.20
N ASP A 303 -16.92 -44.05 -2.00
CA ASP A 303 -17.59 -42.80 -1.63
C ASP A 303 -16.64 -41.59 -1.64
N ALA A 304 -15.44 -41.77 -1.08
CA ALA A 304 -14.47 -40.68 -0.95
C ALA A 304 -13.84 -40.29 -2.30
N GLN A 305 -13.71 -41.24 -3.24
CA GLN A 305 -13.01 -41.03 -4.51
C GLN A 305 -13.58 -39.87 -5.32
N ALA A 306 -14.92 -39.70 -5.32
CA ALA A 306 -15.56 -38.58 -6.02
C ALA A 306 -15.18 -37.22 -5.39
N ALA A 307 -15.25 -37.11 -4.06
CA ALA A 307 -14.91 -35.89 -3.34
C ALA A 307 -13.42 -35.52 -3.53
N TRP A 308 -12.53 -36.49 -3.44
CA TRP A 308 -11.10 -36.31 -3.71
C TRP A 308 -10.82 -35.90 -5.15
N GLY A 309 -11.52 -36.51 -6.12
CA GLY A 309 -11.42 -36.12 -7.52
C GLY A 309 -11.81 -34.66 -7.76
N VAL A 310 -12.94 -34.23 -7.17
CA VAL A 310 -13.37 -32.83 -7.20
C VAL A 310 -12.33 -31.92 -6.55
N GLY A 311 -11.82 -32.30 -5.37
CA GLY A 311 -10.86 -31.48 -4.66
C GLY A 311 -9.53 -31.30 -5.41
N ILE A 312 -8.97 -32.39 -5.94
CA ILE A 312 -7.76 -32.35 -6.77
C ILE A 312 -8.00 -31.50 -8.02
N GLY A 313 -9.14 -31.69 -8.69
CA GLY A 313 -9.52 -30.91 -9.87
C GLY A 313 -9.60 -29.41 -9.60
N LEU A 314 -10.31 -29.00 -8.53
CA LEU A 314 -10.41 -27.61 -8.11
C LEU A 314 -9.04 -27.03 -7.72
N GLY A 315 -8.19 -27.81 -7.06
CA GLY A 315 -6.81 -27.42 -6.72
C GLY A 315 -5.97 -27.10 -7.97
N PHE A 316 -6.00 -27.96 -8.98
CA PHE A 316 -5.31 -27.71 -10.26
C PHE A 316 -5.85 -26.46 -10.96
N VAL A 317 -7.17 -26.29 -10.99
CA VAL A 317 -7.80 -25.10 -11.58
C VAL A 317 -7.34 -23.83 -10.86
N LEU A 318 -7.31 -23.82 -9.53
CA LEU A 318 -6.87 -22.67 -8.74
C LEU A 318 -5.40 -22.32 -9.02
N ILE A 319 -4.51 -23.32 -9.02
CA ILE A 319 -3.08 -23.12 -9.31
C ILE A 319 -2.87 -22.61 -10.74
N PHE A 320 -3.56 -23.22 -11.71
CA PHE A 320 -3.47 -22.81 -13.11
C PHE A 320 -3.97 -21.39 -13.32
N LEU A 321 -5.13 -21.04 -12.74
CA LEU A 321 -5.68 -19.68 -12.83
C LEU A 321 -4.75 -18.67 -12.18
N ALA A 322 -4.27 -18.93 -10.96
CA ALA A 322 -3.32 -18.03 -10.30
C ALA A 322 -2.04 -17.86 -11.14
N GLY A 323 -1.46 -18.96 -11.63
CA GLY A 323 -0.28 -18.94 -12.48
C GLY A 323 -0.49 -18.19 -13.79
N ALA A 324 -1.61 -18.43 -14.49
CA ALA A 324 -1.97 -17.74 -15.73
C ALA A 324 -2.15 -16.24 -15.51
N VAL A 325 -2.82 -15.85 -14.44
CA VAL A 325 -3.00 -14.45 -14.05
C VAL A 325 -1.64 -13.79 -13.79
N PHE A 326 -0.78 -14.40 -12.98
CA PHE A 326 0.56 -13.85 -12.71
C PHE A 326 1.42 -13.77 -13.98
N TYR A 327 1.32 -14.76 -14.87
CA TYR A 327 2.01 -14.78 -16.15
C TYR A 327 1.53 -13.67 -17.10
N LEU A 328 0.21 -13.48 -17.22
CA LEU A 328 -0.36 -12.42 -18.06
C LEU A 328 -0.05 -11.03 -17.49
N ALA A 329 -0.13 -10.88 -16.16
CA ALA A 329 0.22 -9.63 -15.49
C ALA A 329 1.70 -9.27 -15.65
N SER A 330 2.61 -10.25 -15.70
CA SER A 330 4.03 -10.00 -15.94
C SER A 330 4.32 -9.63 -17.40
N ARG A 331 3.63 -10.25 -18.37
CA ARG A 331 3.78 -9.94 -19.80
C ARG A 331 3.33 -8.53 -20.17
N HIS A 332 2.26 -8.02 -19.55
CA HIS A 332 1.76 -6.67 -19.84
C HIS A 332 2.78 -5.57 -19.50
N LYS A 333 3.78 -5.82 -18.64
CA LYS A 333 4.82 -4.82 -18.34
C LYS A 333 5.87 -4.63 -19.43
N HIS A 334 5.92 -5.52 -20.44
CA HIS A 334 6.94 -5.52 -21.49
C HIS A 334 6.42 -5.02 -22.85
N GLN A 335 5.20 -4.50 -22.89
CA GLN A 335 4.59 -3.87 -24.06
C GLN A 335 4.28 -2.41 -23.75
#